data_AF-A0A158QNY3-F1
#
_entry.id   AF-A0A158QNY3-F1
#
_cell.length_a   1.000
_cell.length_b   1.000
_cell.length_c   1.000
_cell.angle_alpha   90.00
_cell.angle_beta   90.00
_cell.angle_gamma   90.00
#
_symmetry.space_group_name_H-M   'P 1'
#
loop_
_entity.id
_entity.type
_entity.pdbx_description
1 polymer ?
#
loop_
_entity_poly.entity_id
_entity_poly.type
_entity_poly.pdbx_seq_one_letter_code
_entity_poly.pdbx_strand_id
1 'polypeptide(L)'
;MLERLHFFVLPCLLMSSPTLEVLDYGVLSQNITGNIAEALSNATDIDDYEYKLFDNYFPLLLVLMSLPKNETESLEKYMNQRTYAELKRMIDEKQKVSDISELVSELEQNNTDLSEFLAVVNNQRYLDLLEAYHNASIYNAIRGVWSTQLNPLLPEIDQLAILEYFAERRSNEHFRQSFWSRIWAAIRSWLMGKKEYQECNADEPRCIRRIVERLPLEMRVELDQAAETDNLNIVDNIITEELSNQPPSAQEEFELWKSANSPPKPLLDIIADKTEVEERALERLRAYDLLNSLKDYYRAMIESRSHAEQEEIRRFFQRMNDSFARCFNPIKDKYEYRY
;
A
#
# COMPACT_ATOMS: atom_id res chain seq x y z
N MET A 1 1.85 49.09 -2.84
CA MET A 1 0.74 48.16 -2.52
C MET A 1 1.01 47.26 -1.30
N LEU A 2 2.07 47.47 -0.51
CA LEU A 2 2.32 46.69 0.72
C LEU A 2 1.73 47.32 2.00
N GLU A 3 1.37 48.61 2.01
CA GLU A 3 0.96 49.29 3.25
C GLU A 3 -0.53 49.15 3.62
N ARG A 4 -1.37 48.52 2.79
CA ARG A 4 -2.81 48.37 3.06
C ARG A 4 -3.21 47.05 3.74
N LEU A 5 -2.28 46.12 3.95
CA LEU A 5 -2.57 44.82 4.58
C LEU A 5 -2.50 44.84 6.12
N HIS A 6 -1.92 45.88 6.74
CA HIS A 6 -1.79 45.94 8.20
C HIS A 6 -3.10 46.24 8.95
N PHE A 7 -4.14 46.72 8.27
CA PHE A 7 -5.39 47.10 8.94
C PHE A 7 -6.42 45.97 9.11
N PHE A 8 -6.21 44.79 8.50
CA PHE A 8 -7.14 43.65 8.64
C PHE A 8 -6.66 42.54 9.59
N VAL A 9 -5.40 42.55 10.01
CA VAL A 9 -4.82 41.46 10.81
C VAL A 9 -5.02 41.65 12.32
N LEU A 10 -5.18 42.89 12.80
CA LEU A 10 -5.29 43.14 14.24
C LEU A 10 -6.66 42.86 14.91
N PRO A 11 -7.84 42.99 14.27
CA PRO A 11 -9.10 42.76 14.98
C PRO A 11 -9.48 41.28 15.15
N CYS A 12 -8.87 40.35 14.40
CA CYS A 12 -9.24 38.92 14.46
C CYS A 12 -8.54 38.15 15.59
N LEU A 13 -7.56 38.75 16.28
CA LEU A 13 -6.82 38.10 17.37
C LEU A 13 -7.54 38.16 18.74
N LEU A 14 -8.72 38.79 18.83
CA LEU A 14 -9.44 38.99 20.10
C LEU A 14 -10.83 38.33 20.19
N MET A 15 -11.23 37.52 19.20
CA MET A 15 -12.42 36.68 19.34
C MET A 15 -12.01 35.30 19.86
N SER A 16 -12.21 35.14 21.16
CA SER A 16 -12.15 33.90 21.94
C SER A 16 -12.45 32.64 21.11
N SER A 17 -11.42 31.85 20.83
CA SER A 17 -11.54 30.47 20.39
C SER A 17 -12.04 29.59 21.54
N PRO A 18 -13.10 28.78 21.36
CA PRO A 18 -13.37 27.67 22.26
C PRO A 18 -12.20 26.70 22.19
N THR A 19 -11.72 26.25 23.34
CA THR A 19 -10.74 25.18 23.51
C THR A 19 -11.32 23.89 22.94
N LEU A 20 -11.11 23.66 21.65
CA LEU A 20 -11.10 22.33 21.06
C LEU A 20 -9.64 21.94 21.00
N GLU A 21 -9.24 21.05 21.91
CA GLU A 21 -7.99 20.29 21.80
C GLU A 21 -8.05 19.48 20.51
N VAL A 22 -7.68 20.12 19.40
CA VAL A 22 -7.28 19.42 18.18
C VAL A 22 -5.90 18.88 18.48
N LEU A 23 -5.87 17.69 19.08
CA LEU A 23 -4.66 16.90 19.25
C LEU A 23 -3.92 16.83 17.92
N ASP A 24 -2.65 17.20 17.94
CA ASP A 24 -1.77 17.21 16.78
C ASP A 24 -1.34 15.77 16.45
N TYR A 25 -2.19 15.05 15.73
CA TYR A 25 -2.04 13.61 15.44
C TYR A 25 -0.87 13.27 14.50
N GLY A 26 -0.15 14.27 13.96
CA GLY A 26 0.99 14.08 13.07
C GLY A 26 2.33 13.83 13.76
N VAL A 27 2.48 14.24 15.04
CA VAL A 27 3.78 14.19 15.73
C VAL A 27 4.06 12.80 16.31
N LEU A 28 3.03 12.02 16.65
CA LEU A 28 3.20 10.68 17.25
C LEU A 28 3.45 9.58 16.21
N SER A 29 2.92 9.69 14.99
CA SER A 29 3.21 8.72 13.91
C SER A 29 4.67 8.82 13.45
N GLN A 30 5.18 10.05 13.33
CA GLN A 30 6.60 10.32 13.03
C GLN A 30 7.55 9.89 14.16
N ASN A 31 7.09 9.88 15.41
CA ASN A 31 7.91 9.46 16.54
C ASN A 31 8.12 7.93 16.59
N ILE A 32 7.21 7.14 16.01
CA ILE A 32 7.35 5.68 15.94
C ILE A 32 8.18 5.28 14.71
N THR A 33 7.93 5.85 13.53
CA THR A 33 8.80 5.63 12.35
C THR A 33 10.20 6.21 12.54
N GLY A 34 10.33 7.36 13.22
CA GLY A 34 11.62 7.95 13.57
C GLY A 34 12.43 7.13 14.57
N ASN A 35 11.79 6.57 15.61
CA ASN A 35 12.47 5.69 16.57
C ASN A 35 12.86 4.34 15.95
N ILE A 36 12.10 3.83 14.97
CA ILE A 36 12.45 2.63 14.20
C ILE A 36 13.65 2.92 13.28
N ALA A 37 13.66 4.08 12.60
CA ALA A 37 14.76 4.50 11.75
C ALA A 37 16.06 4.76 12.53
N GLU A 38 15.99 5.37 13.72
CA GLU A 38 17.16 5.57 14.60
C GLU A 38 17.67 4.25 15.18
N ALA A 39 16.79 3.34 15.59
CA ALA A 39 17.18 2.01 16.08
C ALA A 39 17.85 1.14 14.99
N LEU A 40 17.36 1.21 13.74
CA LEU A 40 17.90 0.46 12.59
C LEU A 40 19.18 1.08 12.02
N SER A 41 19.40 2.39 12.17
CA SER A 41 20.64 3.05 11.73
C SER A 41 21.89 2.61 12.52
N ASN A 42 21.70 2.05 13.72
CA ASN A 42 22.76 1.50 14.56
C ASN A 42 23.06 0.02 14.30
N ALA A 43 22.27 -0.67 13.46
CA ALA A 43 22.58 -2.02 13.00
C ALA A 43 23.48 -1.93 11.76
N THR A 44 24.79 -2.01 11.97
CA THR A 44 25.79 -2.11 10.90
C THR A 44 25.73 -3.47 10.21
N ASP A 45 24.67 -3.75 9.47
CA ASP A 45 24.63 -4.84 8.48
C ASP A 45 24.61 -4.18 7.09
N ILE A 46 25.78 -3.77 6.62
CA ILE A 46 26.01 -3.44 5.22
C ILE A 46 25.98 -4.77 4.47
N ASP A 47 24.80 -5.18 4.06
CA ASP A 47 24.62 -6.31 3.17
C ASP A 47 24.84 -5.78 1.75
N ASP A 48 26.01 -6.06 1.20
CA ASP A 48 26.53 -5.59 -0.09
C ASP A 48 25.80 -6.25 -1.29
N TYR A 49 24.54 -6.64 -1.09
CA TYR A 49 23.71 -7.30 -2.09
C TYR A 49 23.09 -6.26 -3.02
N GLU A 50 23.66 -6.10 -4.20
CA GLU A 50 23.09 -5.29 -5.27
C GLU A 50 22.08 -6.13 -6.07
N TYR A 51 20.80 -5.77 -5.96
CA TYR A 51 19.75 -6.44 -6.71
C TYR A 51 19.84 -6.09 -8.20
N LYS A 52 20.10 -7.11 -9.03
CA LYS A 52 20.17 -6.95 -10.49
C LYS A 52 18.78 -7.02 -11.10
N LEU A 53 18.05 -5.90 -11.05
CA LEU A 53 16.70 -5.78 -11.61
C LEU A 53 16.64 -6.24 -13.08
N PHE A 54 17.63 -5.80 -13.86
CA PHE A 54 17.70 -6.08 -15.29
C PHE A 54 17.82 -7.58 -15.58
N ASP A 55 18.77 -8.26 -14.95
CA ASP A 55 19.01 -9.70 -15.16
C ASP A 55 17.78 -10.53 -14.76
N ASN A 56 17.09 -10.11 -13.70
CA ASN A 56 15.93 -10.82 -13.14
C ASN A 56 14.64 -10.67 -13.96
N TYR A 57 14.50 -9.56 -14.68
CA TYR A 57 13.30 -9.26 -15.47
C TYR A 57 13.60 -9.10 -16.96
N PHE A 58 14.71 -9.67 -17.45
CA PHE A 58 15.10 -9.54 -18.85
C PHE A 58 14.01 -10.02 -19.83
N PRO A 59 13.36 -11.19 -19.66
CA PRO A 59 12.25 -11.59 -20.53
C PRO A 59 11.09 -10.59 -20.53
N LEU A 60 10.79 -10.01 -19.37
CA LEU A 60 9.73 -9.00 -19.24
C LEU A 60 10.09 -7.71 -19.97
N LEU A 61 11.34 -7.28 -19.91
CA LEU A 61 11.79 -6.10 -20.65
C LEU A 61 11.52 -6.26 -22.15
N LEU A 62 11.78 -7.45 -22.72
CA LEU A 62 11.48 -7.74 -24.12
C LEU A 62 9.98 -7.64 -24.43
N VAL A 63 9.10 -8.11 -23.53
CA VAL A 63 7.65 -7.89 -23.65
C VAL A 63 7.35 -6.42 -23.74
N LEU A 64 7.82 -5.63 -22.77
CA LEU A 64 7.51 -4.19 -22.67
C LEU A 64 7.95 -3.42 -23.92
N MET A 65 9.10 -3.78 -24.48
CA MET A 65 9.61 -3.19 -25.72
C MET A 65 8.78 -3.57 -26.95
N SER A 66 8.22 -4.78 -26.97
CA SER A 66 7.37 -5.26 -28.06
C SER A 66 5.96 -4.65 -28.04
N LEU A 67 5.57 -4.00 -26.94
CA LEU A 67 4.24 -3.41 -26.80
C LEU A 67 4.02 -2.26 -27.79
N PRO A 68 2.81 -2.15 -28.37
CA PRO A 68 2.43 -0.98 -29.15
C PRO A 68 2.45 0.31 -28.30
N LYS A 69 2.74 1.45 -28.94
CA LYS A 69 2.94 2.74 -28.23
C LYS A 69 1.77 3.14 -27.32
N ASN A 70 0.53 2.89 -27.74
CA ASN A 70 -0.67 3.19 -26.94
C ASN A 70 -0.75 2.37 -25.63
N GLU A 71 -0.26 1.13 -25.65
CA GLU A 71 -0.22 0.28 -24.45
C GLU A 71 0.91 0.74 -23.53
N THR A 72 2.08 1.08 -24.08
CA THR A 72 3.18 1.68 -23.30
C THR A 72 2.73 2.99 -22.64
N GLU A 73 2.05 3.87 -23.36
CA GLU A 73 1.49 5.13 -22.81
C GLU A 73 0.45 4.87 -21.71
N SER A 74 -0.32 3.78 -21.81
CA SER A 74 -1.28 3.38 -20.77
C SER A 74 -0.55 2.91 -19.50
N LEU A 75 0.52 2.13 -19.65
CA LEU A 75 1.37 1.71 -18.52
C LEU A 75 2.05 2.90 -17.86
N GLU A 76 2.59 3.83 -18.63
CA GLU A 76 3.19 5.07 -18.11
C GLU A 76 2.15 5.90 -17.35
N LYS A 77 0.89 5.93 -17.81
CA LYS A 77 -0.20 6.58 -17.09
C LYS A 77 -0.44 5.94 -15.72
N TYR A 78 -0.54 4.61 -15.64
CA TYR A 78 -0.72 3.91 -14.37
C TYR A 78 0.46 4.12 -13.41
N MET A 79 1.69 4.12 -13.94
CA MET A 79 2.89 4.45 -13.18
C MET A 79 2.83 5.88 -12.62
N ASN A 80 2.50 6.87 -13.46
CA ASN A 80 2.38 8.27 -13.07
C ASN A 80 1.23 8.52 -12.07
N GLN A 81 0.14 7.76 -12.20
CA GLN A 81 -1.00 7.77 -11.28
C GLN A 81 -0.76 6.93 -10.02
N ARG A 82 0.32 6.13 -10.02
CA ARG A 82 0.74 5.20 -8.94
C ARG A 82 -0.33 4.17 -8.59
N THR A 83 -1.05 3.73 -9.62
CA THR A 83 -1.99 2.62 -9.52
C THR A 83 -1.27 1.32 -9.88
N TYR A 84 -0.35 0.90 -9.00
CA TYR A 84 0.56 -0.21 -9.30
C TYR A 84 -0.15 -1.55 -9.45
N ALA A 85 -1.33 -1.72 -8.84
CA ALA A 85 -2.18 -2.90 -9.07
C ALA A 85 -2.65 -3.01 -10.53
N GLU A 86 -3.08 -1.91 -11.14
CA GLU A 86 -3.53 -1.87 -12.53
C GLU A 86 -2.36 -2.06 -13.50
N LEU A 87 -1.23 -1.41 -13.23
CA LEU A 87 0.01 -1.57 -13.99
C LEU A 87 0.46 -3.03 -14.01
N LYS A 88 0.53 -3.67 -12.83
CA LYS A 88 0.93 -5.07 -12.69
C LYS A 88 -0.03 -6.00 -13.45
N ARG A 89 -1.35 -5.87 -13.22
CA ARG A 89 -2.36 -6.67 -13.91
C ARG A 89 -2.24 -6.59 -15.44
N MET A 90 -2.10 -5.38 -15.98
CA MET A 90 -1.95 -5.20 -17.43
C MET A 90 -0.67 -5.87 -17.95
N ILE A 91 0.44 -5.75 -17.22
CA ILE A 91 1.70 -6.39 -17.59
C ILE A 91 1.59 -7.92 -17.53
N ASP A 92 0.99 -8.49 -16.48
CA ASP A 92 0.80 -9.94 -16.33
C ASP A 92 -0.10 -10.52 -17.42
N GLU A 93 -1.17 -9.81 -17.80
CA GLU A 93 -2.02 -10.16 -18.93
C GLU A 93 -1.23 -10.19 -20.24
N LYS A 94 -0.31 -9.26 -20.44
CA LYS A 94 0.54 -9.22 -21.65
C LYS A 94 1.57 -10.33 -21.64
N GLN A 95 2.23 -10.59 -20.53
CA GLN A 95 3.17 -11.72 -20.40
C GLN A 95 2.50 -13.06 -20.75
N LYS A 96 1.25 -13.28 -20.33
CA LYS A 96 0.50 -14.52 -20.64
C LYS A 96 0.22 -14.71 -22.13
N VAL A 97 0.11 -13.61 -22.89
CA VAL A 97 -0.24 -13.62 -24.32
C VAL A 97 1.00 -13.56 -25.22
N SER A 98 2.11 -13.02 -24.70
CA SER A 98 3.36 -12.91 -25.42
C SER A 98 4.09 -14.24 -25.48
N ASP A 99 4.21 -14.84 -26.67
CA ASP A 99 5.17 -15.91 -26.93
C ASP A 99 6.53 -15.29 -27.29
N ILE A 100 7.38 -15.15 -26.29
CA ILE A 100 8.73 -14.58 -26.41
C ILE A 100 9.80 -15.67 -26.35
N SER A 101 9.39 -16.95 -26.27
CA SER A 101 10.31 -18.07 -26.04
C SER A 101 11.35 -18.18 -27.15
N GLU A 102 10.94 -17.91 -28.39
CA GLU A 102 11.80 -17.86 -29.57
C GLU A 102 12.82 -16.71 -29.45
N LEU A 103 12.38 -15.49 -29.11
CA LEU A 103 13.25 -14.31 -28.96
C LEU A 103 14.28 -14.46 -27.84
N VAL A 104 13.87 -15.01 -26.70
CA VAL A 104 14.76 -15.27 -25.55
C VAL A 104 15.81 -16.30 -25.94
N SER A 105 15.41 -17.37 -26.63
CA SER A 105 16.34 -18.41 -27.09
C SER A 105 17.36 -17.89 -28.12
N GLU A 106 16.96 -16.98 -29.00
CA GLU A 106 17.86 -16.35 -29.97
C GLU A 106 18.87 -15.39 -29.30
N LEU A 107 18.44 -14.65 -28.28
CA LEU A 107 19.30 -13.72 -27.55
C LEU A 107 20.30 -14.44 -26.64
N GLU A 108 19.87 -15.50 -25.95
CA GLU A 108 20.75 -16.36 -25.14
C GLU A 108 21.83 -17.04 -26.00
N GLN A 109 21.50 -17.46 -27.22
CA GLN A 109 22.47 -18.05 -28.15
C GLN A 109 23.47 -17.03 -28.71
N ASN A 110 23.06 -15.77 -28.88
CA ASN A 110 23.88 -14.74 -29.50
C ASN A 110 24.79 -13.99 -28.53
N ASN A 111 24.69 -14.23 -27.21
CA ASN A 111 25.55 -13.60 -26.19
C ASN A 111 25.63 -12.07 -26.33
N THR A 112 24.51 -11.44 -26.70
CA THR A 112 24.43 -9.99 -26.96
C THR A 112 24.65 -9.21 -25.68
N ASP A 113 25.66 -8.33 -25.70
CA ASP A 113 25.93 -7.41 -24.59
C ASP A 113 24.85 -6.32 -24.54
N LEU A 114 24.01 -6.40 -23.52
CA LEU A 114 22.84 -5.52 -23.34
C LEU A 114 23.22 -4.17 -22.70
N SER A 115 24.49 -3.97 -22.35
CA SER A 115 24.96 -2.68 -21.81
C SER A 115 24.82 -1.54 -22.84
N GLU A 116 24.94 -1.83 -24.15
CA GLU A 116 24.65 -0.86 -25.22
C GLU A 116 23.16 -0.47 -25.31
N PHE A 117 22.25 -1.38 -24.92
CA PHE A 117 20.80 -1.12 -24.93
C PHE A 117 20.40 -0.09 -23.86
N LEU A 118 21.02 -0.16 -22.67
CA LEU A 118 20.82 0.80 -21.58
C LEU A 118 21.35 2.20 -21.92
N ALA A 119 22.33 2.31 -22.81
CA ALA A 119 22.93 3.58 -23.21
C ALA A 119 22.02 4.44 -24.12
N VAL A 120 20.96 3.87 -24.68
CA VAL A 120 20.01 4.59 -25.54
C VAL A 120 18.95 5.28 -24.68
N VAL A 121 18.97 6.62 -24.65
CA VAL A 121 18.11 7.49 -23.82
C VAL A 121 16.60 7.16 -23.90
N ASN A 122 16.11 6.68 -25.04
CA ASN A 122 14.68 6.30 -25.20
C ASN A 122 14.28 5.01 -24.47
N ASN A 123 15.23 4.27 -23.89
CA ASN A 123 14.96 3.01 -23.22
C ASN A 123 14.77 3.17 -21.70
N GLN A 124 15.07 4.34 -21.14
CA GLN A 124 14.89 4.63 -19.71
C GLN A 124 13.44 4.39 -19.25
N ARG A 125 12.45 4.75 -20.08
CA ARG A 125 11.02 4.51 -19.80
C ARG A 125 10.69 3.04 -19.53
N TYR A 126 11.38 2.11 -20.19
CA TYR A 126 11.14 0.68 -19.99
C TYR A 126 11.75 0.19 -18.69
N LEU A 127 12.88 0.79 -18.27
CA LEU A 127 13.47 0.54 -16.95
C LEU A 127 12.57 1.08 -15.84
N ASP A 128 12.02 2.29 -16.01
CA ASP A 128 11.09 2.88 -15.05
C ASP A 128 9.82 2.01 -14.91
N LEU A 129 9.30 1.46 -16.02
CA LEU A 129 8.19 0.50 -16.00
C LEU A 129 8.56 -0.82 -15.33
N LEU A 130 9.79 -1.31 -15.54
CA LEU A 130 10.31 -2.53 -14.91
C LEU A 130 10.41 -2.36 -13.39
N GLU A 131 10.91 -1.22 -12.94
CA GLU A 131 11.01 -0.87 -11.53
C GLU A 131 9.62 -0.70 -10.91
N ALA A 132 8.69 -0.04 -11.60
CA ALA A 132 7.30 0.08 -11.16
C ALA A 132 6.63 -1.30 -11.02
N TYR A 133 6.87 -2.21 -11.96
CA TYR A 133 6.36 -3.59 -11.90
C TYR A 133 6.98 -4.37 -10.72
N HIS A 134 8.28 -4.22 -10.49
CA HIS A 134 8.96 -4.83 -9.36
C HIS A 134 8.41 -4.32 -8.02
N ASN A 135 8.23 -3.00 -7.88
CA ASN A 135 7.60 -2.40 -6.71
C ASN A 135 6.15 -2.89 -6.52
N ALA A 136 5.39 -3.07 -7.60
CA ALA A 136 4.06 -3.67 -7.54
C ALA A 136 4.08 -5.12 -7.02
N SER A 137 5.08 -5.90 -7.41
CA SER A 137 5.27 -7.29 -6.93
C SER A 137 5.62 -7.31 -5.44
N ILE A 138 6.47 -6.40 -4.97
CA ILE A 138 6.77 -6.24 -3.54
C ILE A 138 5.51 -5.86 -2.77
N TYR A 139 4.73 -4.89 -3.26
CA TYR A 139 3.47 -4.52 -2.62
C TYR A 139 2.46 -5.67 -2.59
N ASN A 140 2.42 -6.51 -3.62
CA ASN A 140 1.60 -7.71 -3.61
C ASN A 140 2.04 -8.70 -2.52
N ALA A 141 3.34 -8.91 -2.34
CA ALA A 141 3.88 -9.71 -1.25
C ALA A 141 3.53 -9.13 0.13
N ILE A 142 3.70 -7.81 0.32
CA ILE A 142 3.31 -7.11 1.56
C ILE A 142 1.81 -7.28 1.82
N ARG A 143 0.96 -7.13 0.79
CA ARG A 143 -0.48 -7.41 0.87
C ARG A 143 -0.74 -8.85 1.28
N GLY A 144 -0.02 -9.81 0.71
CA GLY A 144 -0.11 -11.22 1.05
C GLY A 144 0.14 -11.45 2.54
N VAL A 145 1.26 -10.94 3.08
CA VAL A 145 1.61 -11.05 4.51
C VAL A 145 0.62 -10.33 5.41
N TRP A 146 0.11 -9.18 4.99
CA TRP A 146 -0.98 -8.52 5.71
C TRP A 146 -2.24 -9.40 5.75
N SER A 147 -2.58 -9.99 4.60
CA SER A 147 -3.77 -10.83 4.43
C SER A 147 -3.68 -12.11 5.25
N THR A 148 -2.48 -12.68 5.47
CA THR A 148 -2.33 -13.86 6.34
C THR A 148 -2.76 -13.58 7.79
N GLN A 149 -2.61 -12.34 8.27
CA GLN A 149 -3.03 -11.94 9.60
C GLN A 149 -4.52 -11.59 9.67
N LEU A 150 -5.05 -10.91 8.66
CA LEU A 150 -6.38 -10.32 8.73
C LEU A 150 -7.48 -11.19 8.10
N ASN A 151 -7.24 -11.85 6.97
CA ASN A 151 -8.26 -12.65 6.27
C ASN A 151 -8.86 -13.78 7.12
N PRO A 152 -8.11 -14.49 7.98
CA PRO A 152 -8.70 -15.51 8.87
C PRO A 152 -9.72 -14.95 9.87
N LEU A 153 -9.64 -13.66 10.18
CA LEU A 153 -10.49 -12.97 11.17
C LEU A 153 -11.58 -12.12 10.51
N LEU A 154 -11.24 -11.48 9.40
CA LEU A 154 -12.05 -10.49 8.71
C LEU A 154 -11.86 -10.66 7.18
N PRO A 155 -12.86 -11.21 6.47
CA PRO A 155 -12.81 -11.37 5.02
C PRO A 155 -12.56 -10.06 4.26
N GLU A 156 -12.00 -10.14 3.04
CA GLU A 156 -11.63 -8.95 2.24
C GLU A 156 -12.77 -7.95 2.04
N ILE A 157 -13.99 -8.43 1.76
CA ILE A 157 -15.16 -7.56 1.54
C ILE A 157 -15.54 -6.80 2.81
N ASP A 158 -15.33 -7.41 3.98
CA ASP A 158 -15.56 -6.78 5.28
C ASP A 158 -14.48 -5.72 5.56
N GLN A 159 -13.22 -5.99 5.18
CA GLN A 159 -12.13 -5.00 5.25
C GLN A 159 -12.42 -3.78 4.37
N LEU A 160 -12.88 -4.00 3.14
CA LEU A 160 -13.28 -2.94 2.21
C LEU A 160 -14.43 -2.11 2.79
N ALA A 161 -15.44 -2.76 3.37
CA ALA A 161 -16.56 -2.08 3.99
C ALA A 161 -16.11 -1.11 5.10
N ILE A 162 -15.17 -1.55 5.96
CA ILE A 162 -14.62 -0.70 7.03
C ILE A 162 -13.79 0.46 6.44
N LEU A 163 -12.98 0.21 5.41
CA LEU A 163 -12.22 1.25 4.73
C LEU A 163 -13.13 2.31 4.11
N GLU A 164 -14.20 1.91 3.44
CA GLU A 164 -15.20 2.83 2.87
C GLU A 164 -15.90 3.65 3.95
N TYR A 165 -16.29 3.03 5.07
CA TYR A 165 -16.86 3.75 6.20
C TYR A 165 -15.91 4.86 6.70
N PHE A 166 -14.62 4.55 6.90
CA PHE A 166 -13.67 5.57 7.35
C PHE A 166 -13.38 6.64 6.31
N ALA A 167 -13.37 6.28 5.01
CA ALA A 167 -13.27 7.25 3.93
C ALA A 167 -14.47 8.21 3.90
N GLU A 168 -15.69 7.67 4.04
CA GLU A 168 -16.93 8.45 4.12
C GLU A 168 -16.94 9.37 5.35
N ARG A 169 -16.58 8.83 6.52
CA ARG A 169 -16.48 9.60 7.77
C ARG A 169 -15.49 10.76 7.63
N ARG A 170 -14.31 10.53 7.06
CA ARG A 170 -13.29 11.58 6.82
C ARG A 170 -13.83 12.66 5.88
N SER A 171 -14.51 12.27 4.79
CA SER A 171 -15.15 13.21 3.87
C SER A 171 -16.20 14.07 4.58
N ASN A 172 -17.05 13.45 5.41
CA ASN A 172 -18.07 14.13 6.20
C ASN A 172 -17.47 15.09 7.24
N GLU A 173 -16.37 14.70 7.90
CA GLU A 173 -15.64 15.57 8.83
C GLU A 173 -15.05 16.78 8.11
N HIS A 174 -14.43 16.60 6.93
CA HIS A 174 -13.98 17.70 6.08
C HIS A 174 -15.15 18.59 5.61
N PHE A 175 -16.30 18.01 5.30
CA PHE A 175 -17.49 18.76 4.94
C PHE A 175 -18.06 19.58 6.13
N ARG A 176 -17.88 19.09 7.37
CA ARG A 176 -18.29 19.78 8.59
C ARG A 176 -17.27 20.79 9.13
N GLN A 177 -16.04 20.78 8.62
CA GLN A 177 -15.03 21.80 8.97
C GLN A 177 -15.54 23.21 8.64
N SER A 178 -15.38 24.13 9.60
CA SER A 178 -15.77 25.53 9.42
C SER A 178 -14.99 26.18 8.28
N PHE A 179 -15.58 27.18 7.63
CA PHE A 179 -14.93 27.96 6.57
C PHE A 179 -13.51 28.44 6.96
N TRP A 180 -13.36 28.95 8.19
CA TRP A 180 -12.08 29.40 8.73
C TRP A 180 -11.08 28.27 8.94
N SER A 181 -11.53 27.08 9.38
CA SER A 181 -10.63 25.93 9.53
C SER A 181 -10.09 25.44 8.18
N ARG A 182 -10.89 25.50 7.12
CA ARG A 182 -10.44 25.20 5.74
C ARG A 182 -9.45 26.23 5.21
N ILE A 183 -9.73 27.51 5.42
CA ILE A 183 -8.79 28.59 5.07
C ILE A 183 -7.48 28.41 5.82
N TRP A 184 -7.54 28.15 7.13
CA TRP A 184 -6.34 27.96 7.93
C TRP A 184 -5.56 26.72 7.52
N ALA A 185 -6.24 25.61 7.19
CA ALA A 185 -5.59 24.43 6.61
C ALA A 185 -4.91 24.73 5.28
N ALA A 186 -5.54 25.52 4.40
CA ALA A 186 -4.96 25.94 3.12
C ALA A 186 -3.75 26.87 3.32
N ILE A 187 -3.83 27.83 4.25
CA ILE A 187 -2.71 28.72 4.61
C ILE A 187 -1.56 27.92 5.21
N ARG A 188 -1.86 26.98 6.11
CA ARG A 188 -0.85 26.10 6.72
C ARG A 188 -0.19 25.22 5.67
N SER A 189 -0.97 24.64 4.75
CA SER A 189 -0.45 23.87 3.61
C SER A 189 0.34 24.72 2.62
N TRP A 190 0.06 26.02 2.53
CA TRP A 190 0.82 26.95 1.69
C TRP A 190 2.15 27.34 2.37
N LEU A 191 2.13 27.59 3.68
CA LEU A 191 3.31 27.97 4.47
C LEU A 191 4.27 26.82 4.72
N MET A 192 3.75 25.64 5.05
CA MET A 192 4.55 24.46 5.41
C MET A 192 4.86 23.56 4.21
N GLY A 193 4.41 23.96 3.01
CA GLY A 193 4.26 23.06 1.88
C GLY A 193 3.13 22.06 2.11
N LYS A 194 2.59 21.48 1.03
CA LYS A 194 1.82 20.24 1.18
C LYS A 194 2.82 19.23 1.74
N LYS A 195 2.53 18.60 2.89
CA LYS A 195 3.09 17.27 3.14
C LYS A 195 2.54 16.42 2.02
N GLU A 196 3.28 16.33 0.94
CA GLU A 196 3.06 15.33 -0.07
C GLU A 196 3.29 14.01 0.66
N TYR A 197 2.23 13.45 1.23
CA TYR A 197 2.16 12.04 1.54
C TYR A 197 2.18 11.33 0.18
N GLN A 198 3.28 11.40 -0.56
CA GLN A 198 3.45 10.94 -1.93
C GLN A 198 4.73 10.10 -2.04
N GLU A 199 5.02 9.28 -1.05
CA GLU A 199 6.08 8.28 -1.23
C GLU A 199 5.39 6.93 -1.31
N CYS A 200 5.02 6.55 -2.54
CA CYS A 200 4.73 5.15 -2.87
C CYS A 200 6.08 4.50 -3.16
N ASN A 201 6.84 4.28 -2.09
CA ASN A 201 8.09 3.57 -2.15
C ASN A 201 7.88 2.17 -1.54
N ALA A 202 8.23 1.12 -2.27
CA ALA A 202 8.10 -0.27 -1.82
C ALA A 202 9.25 -0.69 -0.89
N ASP A 203 9.99 0.28 -0.35
CA ASP A 203 11.10 0.07 0.57
C ASP A 203 10.67 -0.21 2.01
N GLU A 204 9.39 -0.04 2.36
CA GLU A 204 8.89 -0.31 3.70
C GLU A 204 7.77 -1.36 3.70
N PRO A 205 7.92 -2.48 4.45
CA PRO A 205 9.10 -2.87 5.23
C PRO A 205 10.26 -3.38 4.34
N ARG A 206 11.50 -3.06 4.71
CA ARG A 206 12.71 -3.44 3.95
C ARG A 206 12.92 -4.94 3.97
N CYS A 207 12.53 -5.60 5.07
CA CYS A 207 12.64 -7.04 5.20
C CYS A 207 11.87 -7.80 4.10
N ILE A 208 10.68 -7.36 3.72
CA ILE A 208 9.89 -8.00 2.65
C ILE A 208 10.53 -7.77 1.30
N ARG A 209 10.97 -6.52 1.01
CA ARG A 209 11.70 -6.22 -0.21
C ARG A 209 12.94 -7.11 -0.36
N ARG A 210 13.74 -7.22 0.70
CA ARG A 210 14.94 -8.07 0.73
C ARG A 210 14.63 -9.55 0.48
N ILE A 211 13.55 -10.07 1.07
CA ILE A 211 13.10 -11.44 0.81
C ILE A 211 12.74 -11.61 -0.67
N VAL A 212 11.89 -10.73 -1.21
CA VAL A 212 11.45 -10.79 -2.61
C VAL A 212 12.63 -10.67 -3.59
N GLU A 213 13.61 -9.80 -3.33
CA GLU A 213 14.78 -9.61 -4.18
C GLU A 213 15.74 -10.82 -4.16
N ARG A 214 15.79 -11.58 -3.06
CA ARG A 214 16.64 -12.77 -2.90
C ARG A 214 15.99 -14.07 -3.40
N LEU A 215 14.67 -14.08 -3.54
CA LEU A 215 13.96 -15.26 -4.01
C LEU A 215 14.34 -15.60 -5.47
N PRO A 216 14.52 -16.89 -5.80
CA PRO A 216 14.68 -17.33 -7.18
C PRO A 216 13.40 -17.02 -7.97
N LEU A 217 13.53 -16.90 -9.31
CA LEU A 217 12.42 -16.49 -10.18
C LEU A 217 11.17 -17.37 -10.01
N GLU A 218 11.33 -18.69 -9.91
CA GLU A 218 10.23 -19.64 -9.76
C GLU A 218 9.44 -19.37 -8.47
N MET A 219 10.13 -19.20 -7.34
CA MET A 219 9.51 -18.92 -6.05
C MET A 219 8.91 -17.51 -5.99
N ARG A 220 9.46 -16.53 -6.71
CA ARG A 220 8.84 -15.21 -6.84
C ARG A 220 7.50 -15.28 -7.56
N VAL A 221 7.44 -16.03 -8.66
CA VAL A 221 6.19 -16.25 -9.40
C VAL A 221 5.17 -16.99 -8.54
N GLU A 222 5.61 -18.01 -7.77
CA GLU A 222 4.75 -18.73 -6.84
C GLU A 222 4.22 -17.81 -5.73
N LEU A 223 5.08 -17.00 -5.09
CA LEU A 223 4.70 -16.04 -4.06
C LEU A 223 3.69 -15.03 -4.59
N ASP A 224 3.94 -14.50 -5.78
CA ASP A 224 3.10 -13.51 -6.42
C ASP A 224 1.71 -14.07 -6.74
N GLN A 225 1.65 -15.28 -7.32
CA GLN A 225 0.39 -15.99 -7.58
C GLN A 225 -0.35 -16.35 -6.29
N ALA A 226 0.37 -16.78 -5.25
CA ALA A 226 -0.22 -17.10 -3.95
C ALA A 226 -0.84 -15.87 -3.29
N ALA A 227 -0.18 -14.71 -3.37
CA ALA A 227 -0.71 -13.44 -2.88
C ALA A 227 -1.93 -12.96 -3.69
N GLU A 228 -1.96 -13.15 -5.02
CA GLU A 228 -3.11 -12.79 -5.85
C GLU A 228 -4.33 -13.68 -5.59
N THR A 229 -4.12 -14.97 -5.35
CA THR A 229 -5.19 -15.97 -5.16
C THR A 229 -5.61 -16.16 -3.70
N ASP A 230 -5.08 -15.32 -2.80
CA ASP A 230 -5.26 -15.41 -1.35
C ASP A 230 -4.93 -16.81 -0.79
N ASN A 231 -3.93 -17.48 -1.35
CA ASN A 231 -3.38 -18.72 -0.81
C ASN A 231 -2.41 -18.42 0.32
N LEU A 232 -2.97 -18.01 1.47
CA LEU A 232 -2.24 -17.47 2.61
C LEU A 232 -1.21 -18.45 3.20
N ASN A 233 -1.46 -19.75 3.09
CA ASN A 233 -0.53 -20.79 3.59
C ASN A 233 0.77 -20.80 2.79
N ILE A 234 0.70 -20.68 1.46
CA ILE A 234 1.90 -20.64 0.61
C ILE A 234 2.68 -19.35 0.88
N VAL A 235 1.98 -18.21 0.98
CA VAL A 235 2.61 -16.92 1.32
C VAL A 235 3.36 -17.01 2.65
N ASP A 236 2.70 -17.49 3.71
CA ASP A 236 3.31 -17.59 5.04
C ASP A 236 4.52 -18.55 5.04
N ASN A 237 4.42 -19.68 4.34
CA ASN A 237 5.51 -20.65 4.22
C ASN A 237 6.74 -20.04 3.52
N ILE A 238 6.57 -19.44 2.34
CA ILE A 238 7.68 -18.85 1.57
C ILE A 238 8.35 -17.74 2.38
N ILE A 239 7.55 -16.83 2.95
CA ILE A 239 8.08 -15.69 3.71
C ILE A 239 8.82 -16.17 4.96
N THR A 240 8.25 -17.13 5.71
CA THR A 240 8.87 -17.63 6.95
C THR A 240 10.14 -18.44 6.68
N GLU A 241 10.14 -19.27 5.64
CA GLU A 241 11.31 -20.04 5.22
C GLU A 241 12.46 -19.10 4.82
N GLU A 242 12.19 -18.11 3.96
CA GLU A 242 13.22 -17.16 3.55
C GLU A 242 13.68 -16.22 4.66
N LEU A 243 12.77 -15.82 5.55
CA LEU A 243 13.11 -15.00 6.72
C LEU A 243 14.13 -15.71 7.63
N SER A 244 14.04 -17.04 7.75
CA SER A 244 14.99 -17.83 8.53
C SER A 244 16.41 -17.80 7.95
N ASN A 245 16.55 -17.52 6.65
CA ASN A 245 17.82 -17.36 5.94
C ASN A 245 18.34 -15.91 5.97
N GLN A 246 17.57 -14.94 6.50
CA GLN A 246 17.98 -13.53 6.60
C GLN A 246 18.75 -13.23 7.89
N PRO A 247 19.56 -12.16 7.93
CA PRO A 247 20.24 -11.74 9.16
C PRO A 247 19.24 -11.43 10.30
N PRO A 248 19.64 -11.58 11.58
CA PRO A 248 18.77 -11.34 12.73
C PRO A 248 18.10 -9.96 12.72
N SER A 249 18.79 -8.94 12.21
CA SER A 249 18.27 -7.58 12.04
C SER A 249 17.00 -7.53 11.17
N ALA A 250 16.96 -8.31 10.08
CA ALA A 250 15.78 -8.40 9.22
C ALA A 250 14.64 -9.21 9.85
N GLN A 251 14.98 -10.21 10.68
CA GLN A 251 14.00 -10.99 11.44
C GLN A 251 13.30 -10.11 12.49
N GLU A 252 14.08 -9.30 13.22
CA GLU A 252 13.56 -8.34 14.18
C GLU A 252 12.69 -7.27 13.50
N GLU A 253 13.13 -6.74 12.35
CA GLU A 253 12.34 -5.78 11.55
C GLU A 253 10.99 -6.38 11.14
N PHE A 254 10.98 -7.62 10.65
CA PHE A 254 9.76 -8.31 10.26
C PHE A 254 8.80 -8.49 11.44
N GLU A 255 9.29 -8.95 12.59
CA GLU A 255 8.45 -9.14 13.79
C GLU A 255 7.92 -7.80 14.34
N LEU A 256 8.72 -6.73 14.31
CA LEU A 256 8.28 -5.39 14.65
C LEU A 256 7.19 -4.88 13.70
N TRP A 257 7.39 -5.05 12.40
CA TRP A 257 6.39 -4.67 11.40
C TRP A 257 5.11 -5.51 11.55
N LYS A 258 5.21 -6.82 11.75
CA LYS A 258 4.08 -7.74 11.93
C LYS A 258 3.27 -7.41 13.18
N SER A 259 3.95 -7.19 14.31
CA SER A 259 3.29 -6.82 15.57
C SER A 259 2.61 -5.45 15.53
N ALA A 260 3.21 -4.46 14.86
CA ALA A 260 2.60 -3.13 14.67
C ALA A 260 1.33 -3.18 13.78
N ASN A 261 1.25 -4.20 12.93
CA ASN A 261 0.18 -4.45 11.97
C ASN A 261 -0.77 -5.59 12.39
N SER A 262 -0.76 -5.94 13.68
CA SER A 262 -1.72 -6.88 14.24
C SER A 262 -3.08 -6.19 14.48
N PRO A 263 -4.21 -6.90 14.27
CA PRO A 263 -5.55 -6.34 14.49
C PRO A 263 -5.73 -5.86 15.93
N PRO A 264 -6.25 -4.62 16.14
CA PRO A 264 -6.38 -4.05 17.47
C PRO A 264 -7.47 -4.75 18.27
N LYS A 265 -7.33 -4.75 19.61
CA LYS A 265 -8.25 -5.47 20.51
C LYS A 265 -9.73 -5.09 20.31
N PRO A 266 -10.10 -3.81 20.12
CA PRO A 266 -11.50 -3.44 19.88
C PRO A 266 -12.08 -4.03 18.59
N LEU A 267 -11.27 -4.22 17.54
CA LEU A 267 -11.70 -4.88 16.31
C LEU A 267 -11.90 -6.39 16.56
N LEU A 268 -10.98 -7.02 17.29
CA LEU A 268 -11.11 -8.42 17.69
C LEU A 268 -12.37 -8.66 18.55
N ASP A 269 -12.70 -7.73 19.44
CA ASP A 269 -13.91 -7.82 20.28
C ASP A 269 -15.18 -7.68 19.43
N ILE A 270 -15.22 -6.77 18.45
CA ILE A 270 -16.33 -6.71 17.47
C ILE A 270 -16.49 -8.04 16.73
N ILE A 271 -15.39 -8.71 16.38
CA ILE A 271 -15.42 -9.99 15.67
C ILE A 271 -15.86 -11.14 16.59
N ALA A 272 -15.41 -11.13 17.84
CA ALA A 272 -15.70 -12.17 18.82
C ALA A 272 -17.12 -12.07 19.42
N ASP A 273 -17.66 -10.85 19.55
CA ASP A 273 -18.96 -10.59 20.17
C ASP A 273 -20.15 -10.94 19.26
N LYS A 274 -19.90 -11.37 18.02
CA LYS A 274 -20.96 -11.71 17.07
C LYS A 274 -21.78 -12.89 17.55
N THR A 275 -23.09 -12.74 17.48
CA THR A 275 -24.03 -13.85 17.68
C THR A 275 -24.03 -14.79 16.48
N GLU A 276 -24.44 -16.03 16.69
CA GLU A 276 -24.59 -17.01 15.59
C GLU A 276 -25.55 -16.53 14.49
N VAL A 277 -26.57 -15.74 14.87
CA VAL A 277 -27.52 -15.16 13.91
C VAL A 277 -26.87 -14.07 13.07
N GLU A 278 -26.06 -13.21 13.69
CA GLU A 278 -25.31 -12.17 13.00
C GLU A 278 -24.28 -12.78 12.04
N GLU A 279 -23.52 -13.80 12.46
CA GLU A 279 -22.53 -14.42 11.57
C GLU A 279 -23.20 -15.02 10.33
N ARG A 280 -24.32 -15.75 10.49
CA ARG A 280 -25.09 -16.26 9.33
C ARG A 280 -25.65 -15.14 8.44
N ALA A 281 -26.01 -13.99 9.02
CA ALA A 281 -26.47 -12.85 8.25
C ALA A 281 -25.31 -12.24 7.45
N LEU A 282 -24.14 -12.05 8.07
CA LEU A 282 -22.93 -11.55 7.42
C LEU A 282 -22.49 -12.49 6.29
N GLU A 283 -22.49 -13.80 6.51
CA GLU A 283 -22.21 -14.79 5.45
C GLU A 283 -23.12 -14.61 4.23
N ARG A 284 -24.42 -14.35 4.44
CA ARG A 284 -25.35 -14.05 3.33
C ARG A 284 -25.01 -12.74 2.66
N LEU A 285 -24.73 -11.68 3.42
CA LEU A 285 -24.35 -10.39 2.83
C LEU A 285 -23.09 -10.51 1.97
N ARG A 286 -22.10 -11.27 2.44
CA ARG A 286 -20.87 -11.59 1.69
C ARG A 286 -21.19 -12.39 0.42
N ALA A 287 -22.04 -13.42 0.50
CA ALA A 287 -22.42 -14.24 -0.65
C ALA A 287 -23.15 -13.45 -1.76
N TYR A 288 -23.80 -12.35 -1.42
CA TYR A 288 -24.49 -11.45 -2.35
C TYR A 288 -23.69 -10.17 -2.65
N ASP A 289 -22.42 -10.07 -2.22
CA ASP A 289 -21.56 -8.89 -2.39
C ASP A 289 -22.22 -7.56 -1.92
N LEU A 290 -23.00 -7.60 -0.83
CA LEU A 290 -23.74 -6.45 -0.32
C LEU A 290 -22.86 -5.52 0.55
N LEU A 291 -21.88 -4.88 -0.11
CA LEU A 291 -20.86 -4.04 0.53
C LEU A 291 -21.45 -2.93 1.40
N ASN A 292 -22.47 -2.23 0.92
CA ASN A 292 -23.11 -1.15 1.70
C ASN A 292 -23.78 -1.66 2.99
N SER A 293 -24.39 -2.85 2.96
CA SER A 293 -25.00 -3.44 4.15
C SER A 293 -23.95 -3.93 5.15
N LEU A 294 -22.83 -4.48 4.66
CA LEU A 294 -21.67 -4.80 5.50
C LEU A 294 -21.09 -3.53 6.13
N LYS A 295 -20.98 -2.44 5.36
CA LYS A 295 -20.52 -1.14 5.84
C LYS A 295 -21.42 -0.59 6.96
N ASP A 296 -22.73 -0.66 6.79
CA ASP A 296 -23.70 -0.22 7.80
C ASP A 296 -23.59 -1.04 9.10
N TYR A 297 -23.40 -2.35 8.99
CA TYR A 297 -23.14 -3.22 10.14
C TYR A 297 -21.87 -2.80 10.89
N TYR A 298 -20.74 -2.72 10.19
CA TYR A 298 -19.46 -2.35 10.81
C TYR A 298 -19.48 -0.94 11.37
N ARG A 299 -20.16 -0.01 10.70
CA ARG A 299 -20.40 1.34 11.22
C ARG A 299 -21.10 1.29 12.57
N ALA A 300 -22.20 0.55 12.70
CA ALA A 300 -22.94 0.45 13.95
C ALA A 300 -22.07 -0.14 15.07
N MET A 301 -21.31 -1.20 14.77
CA MET A 301 -20.45 -1.87 15.74
C MET A 301 -19.23 -1.05 16.16
N ILE A 302 -18.66 -0.25 15.25
CA ILE A 302 -17.55 0.66 15.57
C ILE A 302 -18.08 1.87 16.35
N GLU A 303 -19.18 2.48 15.90
CA GLU A 303 -19.76 3.67 16.56
C GLU A 303 -20.30 3.37 17.97
N SER A 304 -20.64 2.11 18.29
CA SER A 304 -21.05 1.70 19.64
C SER A 304 -19.88 1.61 20.64
N ARG A 305 -18.63 1.61 20.17
CA ARG A 305 -17.43 1.59 21.03
C ARG A 305 -17.04 3.00 21.47
N SER A 306 -16.18 3.10 22.48
CA SER A 306 -15.67 4.39 22.95
C SER A 306 -14.85 5.09 21.87
N HIS A 307 -14.74 6.42 21.97
CA HIS A 307 -13.98 7.21 20.99
C HIS A 307 -12.51 6.76 20.87
N ALA A 308 -11.88 6.35 21.98
CA ALA A 308 -10.51 5.86 21.98
C ALA A 308 -10.36 4.56 21.18
N GLU A 309 -11.31 3.63 21.34
CA GLU A 309 -11.34 2.36 20.61
C GLU A 309 -11.62 2.57 19.11
N GLN A 310 -12.55 3.47 18.77
CA GLN A 310 -12.81 3.84 17.38
C GLN A 310 -11.55 4.37 16.69
N GLU A 311 -10.80 5.21 17.41
CA GLU A 311 -9.55 5.80 16.92
C GLU A 311 -8.44 4.74 16.76
N GLU A 312 -8.40 3.72 17.61
CA GLU A 312 -7.46 2.60 17.47
C GLU A 312 -7.73 1.79 16.19
N ILE A 313 -8.99 1.44 15.93
CA ILE A 313 -9.42 0.77 14.70
C ILE A 313 -9.11 1.64 13.48
N ARG A 314 -9.42 2.94 13.56
CA ARG A 314 -9.13 3.89 12.48
C ARG A 314 -7.64 3.96 12.16
N ARG A 315 -6.78 4.02 13.19
CA ARG A 315 -5.33 4.06 13.02
C ARG A 315 -4.79 2.77 12.41
N PHE A 316 -5.34 1.62 12.76
CA PHE A 316 -4.97 0.34 12.16
C PHE A 316 -5.20 0.32 10.64
N PHE A 317 -6.42 0.64 10.20
CA PHE A 317 -6.73 0.72 8.77
C PHE A 317 -6.02 1.88 8.06
N GLN A 318 -5.73 2.97 8.76
CA GLN A 318 -4.91 4.05 8.22
C GLN A 318 -3.47 3.59 7.99
N ARG A 319 -2.85 2.85 8.93
CA ARG A 319 -1.49 2.32 8.74
C ARG A 319 -1.41 1.44 7.50
N MET A 320 -2.36 0.52 7.32
CA MET A 320 -2.45 -0.31 6.10
C MET A 320 -2.48 0.54 4.82
N ASN A 321 -3.35 1.57 4.81
CA ASN A 321 -3.46 2.51 3.69
C ASN A 321 -2.17 3.31 3.44
N ASP A 322 -1.50 3.73 4.52
CA ASP A 322 -0.27 4.51 4.43
C ASP A 322 0.94 3.63 4.05
N SER A 323 0.95 2.34 4.38
CA SER A 323 2.05 1.40 4.09
C SER A 323 2.07 0.90 2.65
N PHE A 324 0.96 0.35 2.14
CA PHE A 324 0.94 -0.18 0.77
C PHE A 324 -0.42 -0.05 0.08
N ALA A 325 -1.52 -0.14 0.83
CA ALA A 325 -2.85 -0.28 0.23
C ALA A 325 -3.31 0.97 -0.54
N ARG A 326 -2.64 2.12 -0.37
CA ARG A 326 -2.85 3.27 -1.25
C ARG A 326 -2.21 3.13 -2.63
N CYS A 327 -1.04 2.49 -2.70
CA CYS A 327 -0.24 2.35 -3.91
C CYS A 327 -0.60 1.04 -4.66
N PHE A 328 -1.08 0.03 -3.93
CA PHE A 328 -1.48 -1.26 -4.44
C PHE A 328 -2.79 -1.72 -3.80
N ASN A 329 -3.92 -1.52 -4.49
CA ASN A 329 -5.26 -1.90 -4.01
C ASN A 329 -6.03 -2.75 -5.03
N PRO A 330 -5.73 -4.06 -5.15
CA PRO A 330 -6.45 -4.93 -6.07
C PRO A 330 -7.92 -5.16 -5.65
N ILE A 331 -8.23 -4.95 -4.36
CA ILE A 331 -9.57 -5.18 -3.81
C ILE A 331 -10.55 -4.12 -4.31
N LYS A 332 -10.12 -2.85 -4.40
CA LYS A 332 -10.96 -1.76 -4.94
C LYS A 332 -11.43 -2.11 -6.35
N ASP A 333 -10.56 -2.62 -7.21
CA ASP A 333 -10.91 -3.00 -8.58
C ASP A 333 -11.92 -4.16 -8.64
N LYS A 334 -11.81 -5.15 -7.74
CA LYS A 334 -12.73 -6.30 -7.66
C LYS A 334 -14.19 -5.89 -7.45
N TYR A 335 -14.42 -4.76 -6.77
CA TYR A 335 -15.76 -4.28 -6.38
C TYR A 335 -16.17 -2.95 -7.03
N GLU A 336 -15.24 -2.14 -7.56
CA GLU A 336 -15.52 -0.85 -8.22
C GLU A 336 -16.15 -1.02 -9.62
N TYR A 337 -15.99 -2.19 -10.26
CA TYR A 337 -16.60 -2.51 -11.56
C TYR A 337 -17.93 -3.30 -11.49
N ARG A 338 -18.54 -3.44 -10.30
CA ARG A 338 -19.81 -4.19 -10.12
C ARG A 338 -21.04 -3.32 -9.82
N TYR A 339 -20.92 -1.99 -9.90
CA TYR A 339 -22.03 -1.04 -9.71
C TYR A 339 -22.29 -0.16 -10.92
#